data_AF-A0A832AYG9-F1
#
_entry.id   AF-A0A832AYG9-F1
#
_cell.length_a   1.000
_cell.length_b   1.000
_cell.length_c   1.000
_cell.angle_alpha   90.00
_cell.angle_beta   90.00
_cell.angle_gamma   90.00
#
_symmetry.space_group_name_H-M   'P 1'
#
loop_
_entity.id
_entity.type
_entity.pdbx_description
1 polymer ?
#
loop_
_entity_poly.entity_id
_entity_poly.type
_entity_poly.pdbx_seq_one_letter_code
_entity_poly.pdbx_strand_id
1 'polypeptide(L)'
;MWDTKNIEAFQKLCNFMAGIRCGKIEETEYLEKLLAQCWNSLEGAKEGGMEGYKLIRRMKDVRWEPPILSFYIERHGAVTLGSGYAEIQEWKIDLGKKTATYLGAGRRQVYKRASPIRVDPIVKEIVALVQANKEDTPFLKWSISHTEVEIRTGKVPGLEASSAVKQTLEGRRRRFRKALIDAMEDAGWEVMQKGSRLTFTKSR
;
A
#
# COMPACT_ATOMS: atom_id res chain seq x y z
N MET A 1 -8.51 -33.30 9.23
CA MET A 1 -9.87 -33.86 9.44
C MET A 1 -10.85 -32.72 9.18
N TRP A 2 -11.77 -32.85 8.23
CA TRP A 2 -12.72 -31.79 7.89
C TRP A 2 -13.73 -31.65 9.05
N ASP A 3 -13.96 -30.42 9.51
CA ASP A 3 -15.06 -30.12 10.44
C ASP A 3 -16.40 -30.42 9.73
N THR A 4 -17.29 -31.17 10.38
CA THR A 4 -18.62 -31.55 9.88
C THR A 4 -19.40 -30.35 9.32
N LYS A 5 -19.27 -29.18 9.95
CA LYS A 5 -19.93 -27.95 9.48
C LYS A 5 -19.45 -27.48 8.11
N ASN A 6 -18.16 -27.66 7.80
CA ASN A 6 -17.59 -27.27 6.51
C ASN A 6 -18.03 -28.23 5.39
N ILE A 7 -18.18 -29.52 5.70
CA ILE A 7 -18.68 -30.52 4.76
C ILE A 7 -20.13 -30.19 4.37
N GLU A 8 -20.99 -29.90 5.35
CA GLU A 8 -22.38 -29.51 5.10
C GLU A 8 -22.49 -28.23 4.27
N ALA A 9 -21.66 -27.23 4.58
CA ALA A 9 -21.63 -25.97 3.82
C ALA A 9 -21.20 -26.20 2.36
N PHE A 10 -20.18 -27.02 2.13
CA PHE A 10 -19.72 -27.35 0.79
C PHE A 10 -20.78 -28.12 0.00
N GLN A 11 -21.47 -29.07 0.62
CA GLN A 11 -22.55 -29.80 -0.05
C GLN A 11 -23.72 -28.88 -0.41
N LYS A 12 -24.08 -27.92 0.46
CA LYS A 12 -25.09 -26.90 0.16
C LYS A 12 -24.69 -26.05 -1.04
N LEU A 13 -23.42 -25.65 -1.13
CA LEU A 13 -22.89 -24.94 -2.31
C LEU A 13 -23.03 -25.79 -3.58
N CYS A 14 -22.60 -27.05 -3.57
CA CYS A 14 -22.70 -27.94 -4.73
C CYS A 14 -24.16 -28.12 -5.18
N ASN A 15 -25.07 -28.37 -4.25
CA ASN A 15 -26.50 -28.54 -4.55
C ASN A 15 -27.11 -27.26 -5.14
N PHE A 16 -26.75 -26.10 -4.59
CA PHE A 16 -27.18 -24.81 -5.14
C PHE A 16 -26.68 -24.63 -6.57
N MET A 17 -25.38 -24.85 -6.82
CA MET A 17 -24.75 -24.65 -8.12
C MET A 17 -25.22 -25.64 -9.19
N ALA A 18 -25.66 -26.85 -8.80
CA ALA A 18 -26.25 -27.82 -9.72
C ALA A 18 -27.53 -27.32 -10.41
N GLY A 19 -28.26 -26.39 -9.77
CA GLY A 19 -29.44 -25.74 -10.35
C GLY A 19 -29.14 -24.49 -11.18
N ILE A 20 -27.90 -24.02 -11.20
CA ILE A 20 -27.52 -22.77 -11.88
C ILE A 20 -27.13 -23.05 -13.33
N ARG A 21 -27.69 -22.29 -14.26
CA ARG A 21 -27.33 -22.33 -15.68
C ARG A 21 -25.90 -21.84 -15.89
N CYS A 22 -25.19 -22.46 -16.83
CA CYS A 22 -23.91 -21.98 -17.31
C CYS A 22 -24.00 -20.51 -17.79
N GLY A 23 -23.03 -19.69 -17.39
CA GLY A 23 -22.93 -18.29 -17.75
C GLY A 23 -22.80 -17.36 -16.55
N LYS A 24 -23.15 -16.08 -16.75
CA LYS A 24 -23.05 -15.04 -15.74
C LYS A 24 -24.12 -15.21 -14.65
N ILE A 25 -23.73 -15.00 -13.41
CA ILE A 25 -24.63 -14.97 -12.24
C ILE A 25 -24.76 -13.50 -11.79
N GLU A 26 -25.96 -12.92 -11.93
CA GLU A 26 -26.22 -11.55 -11.51
C GLU A 26 -26.53 -11.46 -10.00
N GLU A 27 -27.27 -12.42 -9.46
CA GLU A 27 -27.65 -12.47 -8.04
C GLU A 27 -26.71 -13.36 -7.24
N THR A 28 -25.72 -12.76 -6.59
CA THR A 28 -24.62 -13.49 -5.95
C THR A 28 -24.73 -13.58 -4.43
N GLU A 29 -25.68 -12.88 -3.79
CA GLU A 29 -25.69 -12.73 -2.33
C GLU A 29 -25.75 -14.08 -1.59
N TYR A 30 -26.61 -14.99 -2.04
CA TYR A 30 -26.74 -16.31 -1.42
C TYR A 30 -25.53 -17.19 -1.73
N LEU A 31 -25.04 -17.15 -2.97
CA LEU A 31 -23.83 -17.84 -3.41
C LEU A 31 -22.60 -17.42 -2.57
N GLU A 32 -22.41 -16.12 -2.38
CA GLU A 32 -21.33 -15.55 -1.58
C GLU A 32 -21.35 -16.08 -0.15
N LYS A 33 -22.53 -16.16 0.48
CA LYS A 33 -22.69 -16.70 1.83
C LYS A 33 -22.32 -18.18 1.90
N LEU A 34 -22.79 -18.99 0.95
CA LEU A 34 -22.46 -20.42 0.90
C LEU A 34 -20.97 -20.64 0.68
N LEU A 35 -20.38 -19.94 -0.29
CA LEU A 35 -18.95 -20.04 -0.58
C LEU A 35 -18.08 -19.56 0.59
N ALA A 36 -18.49 -18.49 1.29
CA ALA A 36 -17.79 -17.99 2.47
C ALA A 36 -17.77 -19.01 3.62
N GLN A 37 -18.86 -19.75 3.82
CA GLN A 37 -18.96 -20.77 4.88
C GLN A 37 -18.01 -21.94 4.64
N CYS A 38 -17.84 -22.37 3.38
CA CYS A 38 -16.95 -23.48 3.04
C CYS A 38 -15.57 -23.02 2.50
N TRP A 39 -15.24 -21.74 2.57
CA TRP A 39 -14.04 -21.20 1.94
C TRP A 39 -12.77 -21.89 2.43
N ASN A 40 -12.62 -22.00 3.74
CA ASN A 40 -11.41 -22.55 4.38
C ASN A 40 -11.23 -24.06 4.15
N SER A 41 -12.23 -24.75 3.62
CA SER A 41 -12.14 -26.15 3.21
C SER A 41 -11.58 -26.35 1.81
N LEU A 42 -11.50 -25.29 0.99
CA LEU A 42 -10.95 -25.38 -0.36
C LEU A 42 -9.41 -25.37 -0.29
N GLU A 43 -8.78 -26.26 -1.03
CA GLU A 43 -7.32 -26.22 -1.19
C GLU A 43 -6.94 -24.96 -1.98
N GLY A 44 -5.92 -24.20 -1.52
CA GLY A 44 -5.53 -22.92 -2.13
C GLY A 44 -6.32 -21.69 -1.62
N ALA A 45 -7.34 -21.88 -0.77
CA ALA A 45 -8.20 -20.79 -0.27
C ALA A 45 -7.48 -19.64 0.45
N LYS A 46 -6.28 -19.88 0.97
CA LYS A 46 -5.50 -18.90 1.74
C LYS A 46 -4.56 -18.07 0.86
N GLU A 47 -4.42 -18.41 -0.42
CA GLU A 47 -3.58 -17.67 -1.35
C GLU A 47 -4.03 -16.20 -1.46
N GLY A 48 -3.08 -15.30 -1.74
CA GLY A 48 -3.37 -13.87 -1.85
C GLY A 48 -3.96 -13.21 -0.59
N GLY A 49 -3.86 -13.86 0.59
CA GLY A 49 -4.40 -13.37 1.86
C GLY A 49 -5.93 -13.36 1.90
N MET A 50 -6.57 -14.31 1.21
CA MET A 50 -8.02 -14.40 1.09
C MET A 50 -8.67 -15.14 2.27
N GLU A 51 -9.87 -14.70 2.65
CA GLU A 51 -10.68 -15.25 3.74
C GLU A 51 -12.15 -15.21 3.35
N GLY A 52 -12.95 -16.16 3.84
CA GLY A 52 -14.34 -16.32 3.39
C GLY A 52 -15.20 -15.06 3.54
N TYR A 53 -15.05 -14.30 4.64
CA TYR A 53 -15.83 -13.06 4.83
C TYR A 53 -15.53 -11.98 3.78
N LYS A 54 -14.38 -12.05 3.08
CA LYS A 54 -14.00 -11.10 2.02
C LYS A 54 -14.74 -11.35 0.70
N LEU A 55 -15.47 -12.45 0.57
CA LEU A 55 -16.32 -12.76 -0.58
C LEU A 55 -17.61 -11.94 -0.56
N ILE A 56 -18.19 -11.77 0.63
CA ILE A 56 -19.50 -11.14 0.84
C ILE A 56 -19.50 -9.70 0.31
N ARG A 57 -20.39 -9.44 -0.67
CA ARG A 57 -20.60 -8.18 -1.39
C ARG A 57 -19.38 -7.66 -2.15
N ARG A 58 -18.41 -8.53 -2.47
CA ARG A 58 -17.14 -8.13 -3.12
C ARG A 58 -16.81 -8.92 -4.38
N MET A 59 -17.52 -10.01 -4.65
CA MET A 59 -17.39 -10.77 -5.89
C MET A 59 -17.93 -9.93 -7.07
N LYS A 60 -17.15 -9.85 -8.15
CA LYS A 60 -17.51 -9.14 -9.39
C LYS A 60 -17.36 -10.05 -10.60
N ASP A 61 -18.18 -9.82 -11.63
CA ASP A 61 -18.26 -10.62 -12.86
C ASP A 61 -18.25 -12.12 -12.56
N VAL A 62 -19.22 -12.53 -11.74
CA VAL A 62 -19.34 -13.92 -11.29
C VAL A 62 -19.88 -14.76 -12.43
N ARG A 63 -19.15 -15.82 -12.78
CA ARG A 63 -19.48 -16.71 -13.90
C ARG A 63 -19.38 -18.16 -13.47
N TRP A 64 -20.31 -18.94 -13.96
CA TRP A 64 -20.38 -20.38 -13.75
C TRP A 64 -20.21 -21.10 -15.08
N GLU A 65 -19.13 -21.87 -15.17
CA GLU A 65 -18.83 -22.76 -16.29
C GLU A 65 -18.55 -24.13 -15.66
N PRO A 66 -19.60 -24.93 -15.37
CA PRO A 66 -19.48 -26.12 -14.53
C PRO A 66 -18.27 -26.99 -14.93
N PRO A 67 -17.43 -27.44 -13.96
CA PRO A 67 -17.57 -27.30 -12.51
C PRO A 67 -16.90 -26.04 -11.91
N ILE A 68 -16.57 -25.04 -12.74
CA ILE A 68 -15.74 -23.88 -12.37
C ILE A 68 -16.60 -22.64 -12.12
N LEU A 69 -16.49 -22.08 -10.91
CA LEU A 69 -17.00 -20.77 -10.55
C LEU A 69 -15.85 -19.76 -10.59
N SER A 70 -15.94 -18.75 -11.45
CA SER A 70 -14.93 -17.69 -11.55
C SER A 70 -15.47 -16.32 -11.17
N PHE A 71 -14.64 -15.49 -10.54
CA PHE A 71 -14.99 -14.12 -10.18
C PHE A 71 -13.74 -13.27 -9.91
N TYR A 72 -13.92 -11.95 -9.87
CA TYR A 72 -12.88 -11.00 -9.47
C TYR A 72 -13.16 -10.41 -8.09
N ILE A 73 -12.10 -10.11 -7.35
CA ILE A 73 -12.15 -9.34 -6.10
C ILE A 73 -11.11 -8.23 -6.14
N GLU A 74 -11.55 -7.03 -5.78
CA GLU A 74 -10.67 -5.89 -5.59
C GLU A 74 -10.17 -5.82 -4.16
N ARG A 75 -8.85 -5.80 -3.99
CA ARG A 75 -8.14 -5.83 -2.71
C ARG A 75 -7.42 -4.51 -2.44
N HIS A 76 -7.73 -3.93 -1.29
CA HIS A 76 -7.24 -2.63 -0.85
C HIS A 76 -6.12 -2.73 0.20
N GLY A 77 -5.50 -3.89 0.39
CA GLY A 77 -4.47 -4.07 1.44
C GLY A 77 -3.25 -3.16 1.25
N ALA A 78 -2.75 -3.04 0.02
CA ALA A 78 -1.69 -2.08 -0.29
C ALA A 78 -2.19 -0.63 -0.18
N VAL A 79 -3.46 -0.37 -0.48
CA VAL A 79 -4.06 0.96 -0.38
C VAL A 79 -4.10 1.45 1.07
N THR A 80 -4.44 0.58 2.02
CA THR A 80 -4.36 0.90 3.45
C THR A 80 -2.93 1.21 3.92
N LEU A 81 -1.92 0.76 3.17
CA LEU A 81 -0.50 1.05 3.41
C LEU A 81 0.03 2.24 2.59
N GLY A 82 -0.85 2.96 1.89
CA GLY A 82 -0.51 4.16 1.12
C GLY A 82 -0.23 3.92 -0.37
N SER A 83 -0.49 2.73 -0.90
CA SER A 83 -0.50 2.52 -2.35
C SER A 83 -1.65 3.28 -2.99
N GLY A 84 -1.40 3.92 -4.14
CA GLY A 84 -2.46 4.45 -4.99
C GLY A 84 -3.21 3.38 -5.78
N TYR A 85 -2.84 2.10 -5.64
CA TYR A 85 -3.35 0.99 -6.44
C TYR A 85 -3.98 -0.10 -5.56
N ALA A 86 -5.19 -0.52 -5.93
CA ALA A 86 -5.81 -1.76 -5.47
C ALA A 86 -5.40 -2.92 -6.37
N GLU A 87 -5.20 -4.09 -5.77
CA GLU A 87 -4.95 -5.34 -6.47
C GLU A 87 -6.28 -5.91 -6.98
N ILE A 88 -6.30 -6.43 -8.21
CA ILE A 88 -7.42 -7.21 -8.72
C ILE A 88 -7.00 -8.67 -8.69
N GLN A 89 -7.76 -9.48 -7.97
CA GLN A 89 -7.56 -10.91 -7.86
C GLN A 89 -8.64 -11.61 -8.68
N GLU A 90 -8.25 -12.50 -9.59
CA GLU A 90 -9.16 -13.47 -10.20
C GLU A 90 -9.12 -14.76 -9.38
N TRP A 91 -10.29 -15.33 -9.15
CA TRP A 91 -10.46 -16.56 -8.42
C TRP A 91 -11.22 -17.56 -9.28
N LYS A 92 -10.72 -18.80 -9.32
CA LYS A 92 -11.40 -19.94 -9.94
C LYS A 92 -11.61 -21.03 -8.90
N ILE A 93 -12.87 -21.39 -8.66
CA ILE A 93 -13.26 -22.43 -7.71
C ILE A 93 -13.71 -23.65 -8.51
N ASP A 94 -12.95 -24.74 -8.42
CA ASP A 94 -13.33 -26.02 -9.02
C ASP A 94 -14.07 -26.83 -7.95
N LEU A 95 -15.40 -26.95 -8.10
CA LEU A 95 -16.22 -27.71 -7.15
C LEU A 95 -16.02 -29.23 -7.26
N GLY A 96 -15.53 -29.72 -8.39
CA GLY A 96 -15.20 -31.13 -8.57
C GLY A 96 -13.93 -31.52 -7.82
N LYS A 97 -12.93 -30.63 -7.82
CA LYS A 97 -11.63 -30.85 -7.15
C LYS A 97 -11.56 -30.28 -5.74
N LYS A 98 -12.52 -29.44 -5.34
CA LYS A 98 -12.52 -28.70 -4.06
C LYS A 98 -11.31 -27.78 -3.92
N THR A 99 -10.92 -27.14 -5.02
CA THR A 99 -9.76 -26.23 -5.08
C THR A 99 -10.20 -24.80 -5.36
N ALA A 100 -9.49 -23.84 -4.79
CA ALA A 100 -9.57 -22.41 -5.07
C ALA A 100 -8.22 -21.95 -5.64
N THR A 101 -8.21 -21.54 -6.90
CA THR A 101 -7.00 -21.05 -7.58
C THR A 101 -7.02 -19.53 -7.64
N TYR A 102 -5.95 -18.93 -7.14
CA TYR A 102 -5.68 -17.50 -7.27
C TYR A 102 -4.92 -17.22 -8.57
N LEU A 103 -5.41 -16.24 -9.33
CA LEU A 103 -4.74 -15.70 -10.50
C LEU A 103 -4.59 -14.18 -10.33
N GLY A 104 -3.38 -13.66 -10.50
CA GLY A 104 -3.14 -12.23 -10.45
C GLY A 104 -3.73 -11.53 -11.68
N ALA A 105 -4.79 -10.75 -11.50
CA ALA A 105 -5.53 -10.09 -12.60
C ALA A 105 -5.15 -8.60 -12.79
N GLY A 106 -4.09 -8.14 -12.11
CA GLY A 106 -3.53 -6.81 -12.29
C GLY A 106 -3.87 -5.84 -11.16
N ARG A 107 -3.91 -4.54 -11.48
CA ARG A 107 -4.05 -3.45 -10.49
C ARG A 107 -4.93 -2.32 -11.03
N ARG A 108 -5.78 -1.76 -10.18
CA ARG A 108 -6.57 -0.55 -10.48
C ARG A 108 -6.06 0.64 -9.68
N GLN A 109 -5.86 1.78 -10.32
CA GLN A 109 -5.54 3.02 -9.61
C GLN A 109 -6.79 3.53 -8.88
N VAL A 110 -6.66 3.76 -7.57
CA VAL A 110 -7.74 4.23 -6.68
C VAL A 110 -7.62 5.73 -6.40
N TYR A 111 -6.39 6.26 -6.31
CA TYR A 111 -6.14 7.67 -5.99
C TYR A 111 -5.25 8.35 -7.03
N LYS A 112 -5.43 9.67 -7.20
CA LYS A 112 -4.54 10.51 -8.00
C LYS A 112 -3.13 10.46 -7.40
N ARG A 113 -2.12 10.22 -8.23
CA ARG A 113 -0.72 10.20 -7.77
C ARG A 113 -0.35 11.57 -7.20
N ALA A 114 0.35 11.56 -6.07
CA ALA A 114 0.94 12.79 -5.53
C ALA A 114 1.98 13.33 -6.52
N SER A 115 2.02 14.65 -6.70
CA SER A 115 2.98 15.28 -7.62
C SER A 115 4.42 14.93 -7.24
N PRO A 116 5.30 14.65 -8.21
CA PRO A 116 6.73 14.48 -7.92
C PRO A 116 7.30 15.73 -7.24
N ILE A 117 8.15 15.54 -6.24
CA ILE A 117 8.95 16.65 -5.66
C ILE A 117 10.36 16.57 -6.24
N ARG A 118 10.87 17.69 -6.73
CA ARG A 118 12.28 17.85 -7.09
C ARG A 118 13.04 18.27 -5.84
N VAL A 119 13.95 17.43 -5.39
CA VAL A 119 14.67 17.62 -4.12
C VAL A 119 15.81 18.62 -4.27
N ASP A 120 16.52 18.59 -5.40
CA ASP A 120 17.76 19.36 -5.59
C ASP A 120 17.56 20.88 -5.45
N PRO A 121 16.49 21.50 -5.98
CA PRO A 121 16.27 22.93 -5.78
C PRO A 121 16.08 23.31 -4.31
N ILE A 122 15.37 22.47 -3.55
CA ILE A 122 15.11 22.68 -2.11
C ILE A 122 16.43 22.58 -1.34
N VAL A 123 17.26 21.60 -1.66
CA VAL A 123 18.58 21.43 -1.02
C VAL A 123 19.48 22.62 -1.31
N LYS A 124 19.55 23.07 -2.57
CA LYS A 124 20.35 24.25 -2.96
C LYS A 124 19.92 25.51 -2.21
N GLU A 125 18.61 25.73 -2.08
CA GLU A 125 18.06 26.85 -1.32
C GLU A 125 18.46 26.77 0.15
N ILE A 126 18.34 25.60 0.78
CA ILE A 126 18.74 25.39 2.18
C ILE A 126 20.23 25.66 2.39
N VAL A 127 21.11 25.14 1.51
CA VAL A 127 22.56 25.38 1.61
C VAL A 127 22.87 26.88 1.48
N ALA A 128 22.22 27.58 0.56
CA ALA A 128 22.39 29.03 0.40
C ALA A 128 21.94 29.80 1.66
N LEU A 129 20.81 29.42 2.27
CA LEU A 129 20.33 30.00 3.52
C LEU A 129 21.29 29.74 4.69
N VAL A 130 21.87 28.54 4.75
CA VAL A 130 22.88 28.19 5.75
C VAL A 130 24.13 29.05 5.58
N GLN A 131 24.66 29.16 4.35
CA GLN A 131 25.84 29.97 4.05
C GLN A 131 25.62 31.46 4.34
N ALA A 132 24.39 31.95 4.17
CA ALA A 132 24.00 33.31 4.50
C ALA A 132 23.69 33.54 6.00
N ASN A 133 23.82 32.52 6.86
CA ASN A 133 23.42 32.56 8.27
C ASN A 133 21.99 33.06 8.49
N LYS A 134 21.06 32.68 7.60
CA LYS A 134 19.68 33.17 7.67
C LYS A 134 18.90 32.44 8.77
N GLU A 135 18.35 33.20 9.72
CA GLU A 135 17.60 32.65 10.86
C GLU A 135 16.07 32.66 10.66
N ASP A 136 15.54 33.52 9.79
CA ASP A 136 14.10 33.72 9.59
C ASP A 136 13.44 32.61 8.75
N THR A 137 13.62 31.35 9.14
CA THR A 137 12.98 30.23 8.44
C THR A 137 12.36 29.24 9.42
N PRO A 138 11.20 28.64 9.08
CA PRO A 138 10.53 27.72 9.99
C PRO A 138 11.22 26.34 10.11
N PHE A 139 12.19 26.05 9.24
CA PHE A 139 12.86 24.76 9.13
C PHE A 139 14.35 24.78 9.52
N LEU A 140 14.99 25.94 9.69
CA LEU A 140 16.33 26.04 10.28
C LEU A 140 16.22 26.45 11.75
N LYS A 141 17.09 25.88 12.57
CA LYS A 141 17.30 26.32 13.95
C LYS A 141 18.80 26.36 14.21
N TRP A 142 19.31 27.56 14.42
CA TRP A 142 20.73 27.79 14.69
C TRP A 142 21.07 27.63 16.17
N SER A 143 22.30 27.21 16.45
CA SER A 143 22.90 27.39 17.78
C SER A 143 23.29 28.85 18.01
N ILE A 144 23.42 29.24 19.28
CA ILE A 144 23.81 30.59 19.68
C ILE A 144 25.16 31.00 19.07
N SER A 145 26.07 30.04 18.88
CA SER A 145 27.41 30.27 18.31
C SER A 145 27.46 30.26 16.78
N HIS A 146 26.35 29.99 16.08
CA HIS A 146 26.30 29.81 14.62
C HIS A 146 27.25 28.74 14.06
N THR A 147 27.77 27.87 14.93
CA THR A 147 28.62 26.75 14.53
C THR A 147 27.80 25.50 14.22
N GLU A 148 26.53 25.48 14.61
CA GLU A 148 25.62 24.35 14.41
C GLU A 148 24.27 24.80 13.87
N VAL A 149 23.71 23.99 12.96
CA VAL A 149 22.37 24.20 12.41
C VAL A 149 21.57 22.90 12.42
N GLU A 150 20.37 22.96 13.01
CA GLU A 150 19.36 21.90 12.95
C GLU A 150 18.37 22.19 11.82
N ILE A 151 18.21 21.21 10.93
CA ILE A 151 17.24 21.23 9.83
C ILE A 151 16.06 20.33 10.17
N ARG A 152 14.89 20.96 10.36
CA ARG A 152 13.63 20.30 10.70
C ARG A 152 12.94 19.82 9.43
N THR A 153 13.27 18.59 8.99
CA THR A 153 12.75 18.00 7.74
C THR A 153 11.22 18.07 7.62
N GLY A 154 10.48 17.92 8.72
CA GLY A 154 9.02 17.97 8.72
C GLY A 154 8.41 19.37 8.53
N LYS A 155 9.22 20.42 8.48
CA LYS A 155 8.83 21.82 8.23
C LYS A 155 9.30 22.33 6.86
N VAL A 156 10.03 21.51 6.11
CA VAL A 156 10.48 21.83 4.76
C VAL A 156 9.28 21.68 3.79
N PRO A 157 9.00 22.68 2.94
CA PRO A 157 7.94 22.61 1.95
C PRO A 157 7.95 21.33 1.11
N GLY A 158 6.82 20.62 1.09
CA GLY A 158 6.64 19.35 0.36
C GLY A 158 7.16 18.09 1.06
N LEU A 159 7.67 18.23 2.29
CA LEU A 159 8.10 17.14 3.18
C LEU A 159 7.32 17.10 4.50
N GLU A 160 6.26 17.88 4.64
CA GLU A 160 5.34 17.86 5.77
C GLU A 160 4.53 16.57 5.78
N ALA A 161 4.00 16.19 6.95
CA ALA A 161 3.19 14.97 7.11
C ALA A 161 1.95 14.95 6.20
N SER A 162 1.39 16.11 5.88
CA SER A 162 0.23 16.28 5.00
C SER A 162 0.56 16.29 3.50
N SER A 163 1.84 16.32 3.12
CA SER A 163 2.26 16.53 1.72
C SER A 163 2.14 15.29 0.82
N ALA A 164 2.06 14.10 1.41
CA ALA A 164 1.89 12.83 0.71
C ALA A 164 1.55 11.68 1.67
N VAL A 165 1.05 10.57 1.13
CA VAL A 165 0.90 9.28 1.84
C VAL A 165 2.23 8.81 2.44
N LYS A 166 2.15 8.11 3.58
CA LYS A 166 3.32 7.73 4.41
C LYS A 166 4.49 7.14 3.61
N GLN A 167 4.24 6.14 2.78
CA GLN A 167 5.29 5.48 1.98
C GLN A 167 5.96 6.44 0.98
N THR A 168 5.18 7.31 0.32
CA THR A 168 5.70 8.31 -0.60
C THR A 168 6.52 9.35 0.14
N LEU A 169 6.02 9.81 1.29
CA LEU A 169 6.71 10.78 2.14
C LEU A 169 8.04 10.25 2.67
N GLU A 170 8.09 8.98 3.11
CA GLU A 170 9.32 8.31 3.53
C GLU A 170 10.35 8.28 2.40
N GLY A 171 9.93 7.94 1.18
CA GLY A 171 10.79 7.99 -0.01
C GLY A 171 11.32 9.39 -0.32
N ARG A 172 10.45 10.41 -0.25
CA ARG A 172 10.84 11.82 -0.45
C ARG A 172 11.87 12.26 0.58
N ARG A 173 11.59 12.03 1.87
CA ARG A 173 12.49 12.41 2.97
C ARG A 173 13.82 11.68 2.89
N ARG A 174 13.84 10.41 2.45
CA ARG A 174 15.10 9.68 2.24
C ARG A 174 15.96 10.33 1.16
N ARG A 175 15.38 10.64 -0.01
CA ARG A 175 16.10 11.32 -1.10
C ARG A 175 16.58 12.71 -0.67
N PHE A 176 15.72 13.47 0.02
CA PHE A 176 16.08 14.77 0.59
C PHE A 176 17.26 14.69 1.55
N ARG A 177 17.23 13.78 2.53
CA ARG A 177 18.34 13.65 3.49
C ARG A 177 19.65 13.32 2.80
N LYS A 178 19.63 12.39 1.84
CA LYS A 178 20.84 12.04 1.08
C LYS A 178 21.41 13.25 0.35
N ALA A 179 20.60 13.92 -0.46
CA ALA A 179 21.04 15.08 -1.23
C ALA A 179 21.50 16.24 -0.33
N LEU A 180 20.82 16.46 0.80
CA LEU A 180 21.19 17.51 1.76
C LEU A 180 22.51 17.22 2.47
N ILE A 181 22.75 15.96 2.88
CA ILE A 181 24.03 15.57 3.49
C ILE A 181 25.16 15.79 2.49
N ASP A 182 25.03 15.23 1.28
CA ASP A 182 26.05 15.34 0.23
C ASP A 182 26.37 16.84 -0.04
N ALA A 183 25.35 17.70 -0.19
CA ALA A 183 25.56 19.12 -0.48
C ALA A 183 26.09 19.97 0.70
N MET A 184 25.76 19.60 1.94
CA MET A 184 26.29 20.27 3.13
C MET A 184 27.76 19.88 3.38
N GLU A 185 28.11 18.62 3.16
CA GLU A 185 29.50 18.13 3.21
C GLU A 185 30.37 18.86 2.18
N ASP A 186 29.89 19.00 0.94
CA ASP A 186 30.56 19.81 -0.11
C ASP A 186 30.72 21.29 0.30
N ALA A 187 29.85 21.81 1.17
CA ALA A 187 29.89 23.17 1.69
C ALA A 187 30.70 23.32 2.99
N GLY A 188 31.40 22.27 3.44
CA GLY A 188 32.24 22.29 4.64
C GLY A 188 31.47 22.13 5.95
N TRP A 189 30.36 21.39 5.93
CA TRP A 189 29.58 21.05 7.12
C TRP A 189 29.55 19.55 7.36
N GLU A 190 29.76 19.13 8.60
CA GLU A 190 29.73 17.74 9.02
C GLU A 190 28.40 17.37 9.68
N VAL A 191 27.86 16.20 9.34
CA VAL A 191 26.62 15.70 9.91
C VAL A 191 26.84 15.08 11.30
N MET A 192 26.21 15.65 12.32
CA MET A 192 26.33 15.20 13.72
C MET A 192 25.24 14.20 14.11
N GLN A 193 24.01 14.39 13.64
CA GLN A 193 22.88 13.53 13.99
C GLN A 193 21.98 13.25 12.79
N LYS A 194 21.59 11.98 12.62
CA LYS A 194 20.69 11.51 11.56
C LYS A 194 19.36 11.07 12.15
N GLY A 195 18.25 11.70 11.74
CA GLY A 195 16.91 11.36 12.25
C GLY A 195 15.76 12.10 11.56
N SER A 196 14.70 12.41 12.32
CA SER A 196 13.64 13.34 11.89
C SER A 196 14.13 14.81 11.83
N ARG A 197 15.27 15.05 12.47
CA ARG A 197 16.07 16.28 12.46
C ARG A 197 17.46 15.91 11.95
N LEU A 198 18.06 16.80 11.16
CA LEU A 198 19.45 16.69 10.75
C LEU A 198 20.21 17.85 11.38
N THR A 199 21.26 17.55 12.13
CA THR A 199 22.11 18.58 12.72
C THR A 199 23.46 18.54 12.04
N PHE A 200 23.92 19.72 11.63
CA PHE A 200 25.23 19.91 11.00
C PHE A 200 26.07 20.83 11.87
N THR A 201 27.38 20.59 11.88
CA THR A 201 28.37 21.48 12.49
C THR A 201 29.37 21.93 11.44
N LYS A 202 29.88 23.15 11.56
CA LYS A 202 30.86 23.69 10.61
C LYS A 202 32.18 22.95 10.79
N SER A 203 32.73 22.39 9.70
CA SER A 203 34.08 21.81 9.72
C SER A 203 35.09 22.89 10.10
N ARG A 204 36.09 22.50 10.90
CA ARG A 204 37.16 23.40 11.35
C ARG A 204 38.06 23.84 10.22
#